data_AF-A0A349B434-F1
#
_entry.id   AF-A0A349B434-F1
#
_cell.length_a   1.000
_cell.length_b   1.000
_cell.length_c   1.000
_cell.angle_alpha   90.00
_cell.angle_beta   90.00
_cell.angle_gamma   90.00
#
_symmetry.space_group_name_H-M   'P 1'
#
loop_
_entity.id
_entity.type
_entity.pdbx_description
1 polymer ?
#
loop_
_entity_poly.entity_id
_entity_poly.type
_entity_poly.pdbx_seq_one_letter_code
_entity_poly.pdbx_strand_id
1 'polypeptide(L)'
;MTDRPEDLGMPGGPPTEPPPPPPPPAGTVTLDSETQVRSGGIGGRIAAGAVGLVLLIGGVAFAATQMGSDDGAGDPEAAVAELFDAIADEDVLGVLATLDPGERDALSQPVERFFGELERLAVLDDSFELSGVAGIDLGFEDLTFRTEPVRDDLTRVYLTGGTATFAVDTDEIPVGEFLTDTFDRFGIEYRGVQESDSDTLDPAEAGDTFLVARDTGDGWRVSLGYTAMEAARVAQGAPVPAAGAGLTAIGADTPEEAVEGFLQAAAGIDIEGVIARLSPGELRAVHDYWPVLVGGAELPTAADVPADIELVDLSLRSSTDGDRGQVFIDSIGVDVTTEDFVGGATIADGCVEVRGDIREELEAAELELPDGPICAEDVDAILEDAAGDMGSANIFGFGGMEGLMMGEGETPELGITVVRIDGGWFVAPIGTWADLGLAVLETIDREDLDAMVDGLEEFFGSGFFGGDMLGGGFVPPGMIDEFDDEAFDDFDDEFGFGEAEVETFEEPGDPIGGNALDATLTDMVAVFTGDPDVAACTLEQLRLQASTEQLFELADAYEFEYEPSLEAQDVLFGALSACGG
;
A
#
# COMPACT_ATOMS: atom_id res chain seq x y z
N MET A 1 5.78 93.36 -39.00
CA MET A 1 4.71 92.52 -38.43
C MET A 1 4.47 91.43 -39.45
N THR A 2 5.11 90.30 -39.20
CA THR A 2 5.31 89.17 -40.12
C THR A 2 4.40 88.03 -39.72
N ASP A 3 3.66 87.52 -40.70
CA ASP A 3 2.94 86.24 -40.65
C ASP A 3 3.88 85.09 -40.31
N ARG A 4 3.39 84.18 -39.46
CA ARG A 4 4.05 82.91 -39.11
C ARG A 4 3.10 81.78 -39.53
N PRO A 5 3.54 80.81 -40.35
CA PRO A 5 2.70 79.72 -40.81
C PRO A 5 2.53 78.65 -39.74
N GLU A 6 1.35 78.03 -39.73
CA GLU A 6 0.96 76.89 -38.91
C GLU A 6 1.73 75.64 -39.33
N ASP A 7 2.35 74.99 -38.34
CA ASP A 7 3.13 73.76 -38.46
C ASP A 7 2.19 72.55 -38.34
N LEU A 8 2.04 71.82 -39.44
CA LEU A 8 1.27 70.58 -39.51
C LEU A 8 2.11 69.44 -38.93
N GLY A 9 1.94 69.20 -37.62
CA GLY A 9 2.52 68.05 -36.93
C GLY A 9 2.01 66.72 -37.49
N MET A 10 2.93 65.90 -37.99
CA MET A 10 2.70 64.51 -38.36
C MET A 10 2.52 63.64 -37.09
N PRO A 11 1.65 62.62 -37.11
CA PRO A 11 1.50 61.69 -35.99
C PRO A 11 2.78 60.86 -35.82
N GLY A 12 3.34 60.89 -34.60
CA GLY A 12 4.48 60.06 -34.21
C GLY A 12 4.11 58.57 -34.30
N GLY A 13 4.99 57.78 -34.91
CA GLY A 13 4.89 56.33 -34.92
C GLY A 13 5.04 55.73 -33.52
N PRO A 14 4.55 54.50 -33.30
CA PRO A 14 4.66 53.81 -32.02
C PRO A 14 6.13 53.65 -31.60
N PRO A 15 6.43 53.72 -30.30
CA PRO A 15 7.78 53.50 -29.79
C PRO A 15 8.25 52.10 -30.17
N THR A 16 9.40 52.02 -30.82
CA THR A 16 10.13 50.77 -31.06
C THR A 16 10.49 50.14 -29.73
N GLU A 17 10.06 48.89 -29.50
CA GLU A 17 10.50 48.08 -28.37
C GLU A 17 12.03 48.00 -28.32
N PRO A 18 12.63 48.06 -27.12
CA PRO A 18 14.04 47.81 -26.94
C PRO A 18 14.36 46.36 -27.37
N PRO A 19 15.50 46.14 -28.05
CA PRO A 19 15.90 44.80 -28.45
C PRO A 19 16.07 43.89 -27.21
N PRO A 20 15.71 42.61 -27.31
CA PRO A 20 15.90 41.66 -26.23
C PRO A 20 17.39 41.60 -25.83
N PRO A 21 17.69 41.42 -24.53
CA PRO A 21 19.06 41.27 -24.06
C PRO A 21 19.74 40.11 -24.80
N PRO A 22 21.05 40.21 -25.09
CA PRO A 22 21.79 39.14 -25.71
C PRO A 22 21.72 37.88 -24.82
N PRO A 23 21.56 36.68 -25.40
CA PRO A 23 21.58 35.45 -24.63
C PRO A 23 22.90 35.33 -23.85
N PRO A 24 22.88 34.80 -22.62
CA PRO A 24 24.08 34.55 -21.86
C PRO A 24 25.05 33.68 -22.70
N PRO A 25 26.36 33.91 -22.61
CA PRO A 25 27.34 33.10 -23.33
C PRO A 25 27.18 31.64 -22.91
N ALA A 26 26.95 30.76 -23.90
CA ALA A 26 26.97 29.32 -23.71
C ALA A 26 28.36 28.92 -23.18
N GLY A 27 28.45 28.73 -21.87
CA GLY A 27 29.59 28.11 -21.23
C GLY A 27 29.54 26.63 -21.56
N THR A 28 30.40 26.18 -22.45
CA THR A 28 30.72 24.76 -22.58
C THR A 28 31.37 24.33 -21.27
N VAL A 29 30.61 23.68 -20.39
CA VAL A 29 31.16 22.89 -19.30
C VAL A 29 31.76 21.64 -19.95
N THR A 30 33.08 21.59 -20.02
CA THR A 30 33.79 20.35 -20.31
C THR A 30 33.96 19.60 -19.00
N LEU A 31 33.07 18.65 -18.73
CA LEU A 31 33.29 17.61 -17.72
C LEU A 31 34.32 16.62 -18.30
N ASP A 32 35.57 16.74 -17.86
CA ASP A 32 36.56 15.66 -18.03
C ASP A 32 36.27 14.61 -16.94
N SER A 33 35.35 13.69 -17.24
CA SER A 33 35.15 12.45 -16.48
C SER A 33 35.04 11.28 -17.47
N GLU A 34 36.18 10.67 -17.82
CA GLU A 34 36.19 9.30 -18.35
C GLU A 34 35.91 8.34 -17.17
N THR A 35 34.65 8.25 -16.76
CA THR A 35 34.15 7.07 -16.04
C THR A 35 33.43 6.23 -17.08
N GLN A 36 33.95 5.04 -17.35
CA GLN A 36 33.31 4.08 -18.25
C GLN A 36 32.00 3.62 -17.63
N VAL A 37 30.89 4.19 -18.10
CA VAL A 37 29.55 3.62 -17.91
C VAL A 37 29.53 2.25 -18.57
N ARG A 38 29.41 1.20 -17.77
CA ARG A 38 29.09 -0.15 -18.26
C ARG A 38 27.58 -0.23 -18.34
N SER A 39 27.04 -0.09 -19.54
CA SER A 39 25.64 -0.35 -19.83
C SER A 39 25.37 -1.86 -19.67
N GLY A 40 24.84 -2.26 -18.54
CA GLY A 40 24.37 -3.62 -18.31
C GLY A 40 23.14 -3.57 -17.42
N GLY A 41 21.95 -3.75 -18.02
CA GLY A 41 20.71 -4.31 -17.45
C GLY A 41 20.09 -3.73 -16.18
N ILE A 42 20.75 -2.85 -15.44
CA ILE A 42 20.37 -2.43 -14.08
C ILE A 42 19.40 -1.23 -14.08
N GLY A 43 19.27 -0.50 -15.20
CA GLY A 43 18.44 0.71 -15.28
C GLY A 43 16.97 0.51 -14.90
N GLY A 44 16.39 -0.65 -15.23
CA GLY A 44 15.01 -0.98 -14.89
C GLY A 44 14.75 -1.21 -13.39
N ARG A 45 15.76 -1.65 -12.62
CA ARG A 45 15.60 -2.02 -11.19
C ARG A 45 15.78 -0.83 -10.26
N ILE A 46 16.69 0.09 -10.62
CA ILE A 46 16.91 1.32 -9.87
C ILE A 46 15.75 2.31 -10.06
N ALA A 47 15.10 2.32 -11.24
CA ALA A 47 13.87 3.07 -11.45
C ALA A 47 12.70 2.56 -10.58
N ALA A 48 12.57 1.24 -10.36
CA ALA A 48 11.55 0.65 -9.48
C ALA A 48 11.86 0.88 -7.99
N GLY A 49 13.12 0.75 -7.57
CA GLY A 49 13.56 0.99 -6.18
C GLY A 49 13.49 2.46 -5.75
N ALA A 50 13.81 3.40 -6.65
CA ALA A 50 13.67 4.83 -6.38
C ALA A 50 12.20 5.24 -6.21
N VAL A 51 11.27 4.62 -6.96
CA VAL A 51 9.82 4.82 -6.76
C VAL A 51 9.35 4.26 -5.42
N GLY A 52 9.87 3.10 -4.99
CA GLY A 52 9.55 2.51 -3.68
C GLY A 52 10.02 3.34 -2.47
N LEU A 53 11.19 3.98 -2.55
CA LEU A 53 11.74 4.82 -1.47
C LEU A 53 11.09 6.21 -1.42
N VAL A 54 10.75 6.79 -2.58
CA VAL A 54 10.04 8.07 -2.70
C VAL A 54 8.59 7.99 -2.22
N LEU A 55 7.96 6.81 -2.32
CA LEU A 55 6.65 6.56 -1.74
C LEU A 55 6.69 6.38 -0.21
N LEU A 56 7.83 6.01 0.36
CA LEU A 56 8.02 5.83 1.80
C LEU A 56 8.47 7.11 2.52
N ILE A 57 9.21 7.98 1.83
CA ILE A 57 9.79 9.18 2.41
C ILE A 57 9.05 10.38 1.88
N GLY A 58 7.97 10.75 2.55
CA GLY A 58 7.59 12.12 2.43
C GLY A 58 6.42 12.56 3.25
N GLY A 59 6.65 13.58 4.06
CA GLY A 59 5.62 14.41 4.67
C GLY A 59 6.04 15.70 5.34
N VAL A 60 5.89 16.82 4.64
CA VAL A 60 5.59 18.22 5.00
C VAL A 60 6.21 19.03 6.17
N ALA A 61 6.90 20.12 5.81
CA ALA A 61 6.77 21.44 6.43
C ALA A 61 7.06 22.53 5.38
N PHE A 62 6.02 23.23 4.87
CA PHE A 62 6.22 24.50 4.14
C PHE A 62 5.36 25.66 4.67
N ALA A 63 6.01 26.82 4.69
CA ALA A 63 5.51 28.11 5.11
C ALA A 63 4.77 28.89 4.00
N ALA A 64 3.45 28.71 3.92
CA ALA A 64 2.38 29.68 3.60
C ALA A 64 2.58 30.91 2.66
N THR A 65 3.60 31.04 1.81
CA THR A 65 3.82 32.31 1.07
C THR A 65 4.32 32.27 -0.38
N GLN A 66 4.43 31.11 -1.06
CA GLN A 66 4.68 31.10 -2.51
C GLN A 66 3.74 30.18 -3.30
N MET A 67 2.58 30.74 -3.65
CA MET A 67 1.91 30.65 -4.96
C MET A 67 2.19 29.41 -5.85
N GLY A 68 1.69 28.25 -5.45
CA GLY A 68 0.86 27.46 -6.38
C GLY A 68 -0.54 28.04 -6.29
N SER A 69 -1.15 28.43 -7.41
CA SER A 69 -2.60 28.71 -7.41
C SER A 69 -3.31 27.50 -6.83
N ASP A 70 -4.32 27.69 -5.97
CA ASP A 70 -5.21 26.60 -5.53
C ASP A 70 -5.88 25.89 -6.74
N ASP A 71 -5.77 26.47 -7.93
CA ASP A 71 -6.20 25.94 -9.21
C ASP A 71 -5.32 24.76 -9.64
N GLY A 72 -5.93 23.68 -10.15
CA GLY A 72 -5.21 22.55 -10.72
C GLY A 72 -4.59 22.87 -12.09
N ALA A 73 -3.92 21.87 -12.69
CA ALA A 73 -3.24 22.04 -13.96
C ALA A 73 -4.20 22.38 -15.11
N GLY A 74 -3.69 23.04 -16.15
CA GLY A 74 -4.51 23.49 -17.29
C GLY A 74 -5.05 22.36 -18.18
N ASP A 75 -4.39 21.21 -18.18
CA ASP A 75 -4.73 20.03 -18.98
C ASP A 75 -4.18 18.73 -18.33
N PRO A 76 -4.60 17.54 -18.79
CA PRO A 76 -4.19 16.26 -18.20
C PRO A 76 -2.67 16.01 -18.19
N GLU A 77 -1.97 16.40 -19.25
CA GLU A 77 -0.52 16.18 -19.37
C GLU A 77 0.23 17.09 -18.40
N ALA A 78 -0.22 18.34 -18.28
CA ALA A 78 0.30 19.28 -17.29
C ALA A 78 0.12 18.78 -15.85
N ALA A 79 -0.99 18.12 -15.51
CA ALA A 79 -1.19 17.57 -14.16
C ALA A 79 -0.16 16.48 -13.81
N VAL A 80 0.13 15.59 -14.77
CA VAL A 80 1.14 14.54 -14.57
C VAL A 80 2.55 15.12 -14.60
N ALA A 81 2.83 16.10 -15.46
CA ALA A 81 4.10 16.81 -15.46
C ALA A 81 4.35 17.51 -14.11
N GLU A 82 3.35 18.19 -13.55
CA GLU A 82 3.44 18.82 -12.23
C GLU A 82 3.71 17.80 -11.11
N LEU A 83 3.13 16.59 -11.19
CA LEU A 83 3.45 15.50 -10.26
C LEU A 83 4.93 15.10 -10.37
N PHE A 84 5.44 14.87 -11.57
CA PHE A 84 6.86 14.51 -11.76
C PHE A 84 7.82 15.64 -11.39
N ASP A 85 7.43 16.90 -11.64
CA ASP A 85 8.21 18.07 -11.21
C ASP A 85 8.29 18.10 -9.67
N ALA A 86 7.17 17.85 -8.97
CA ALA A 86 7.17 17.78 -7.50
C ALA A 86 8.00 16.62 -6.97
N ILE A 87 8.02 15.47 -7.66
CA ILE A 87 8.91 14.36 -7.33
C ILE A 87 10.38 14.76 -7.56
N ALA A 88 10.69 15.43 -8.68
CA ALA A 88 12.04 15.91 -9.03
C ALA A 88 12.57 16.97 -8.05
N ASP A 89 11.67 17.71 -7.40
CA ASP A 89 12.02 18.71 -6.40
C ASP A 89 12.01 18.11 -4.98
N GLU A 90 11.83 16.78 -4.84
CA GLU A 90 11.66 16.04 -3.59
C GLU A 90 10.64 16.70 -2.65
N ASP A 91 9.61 17.31 -3.24
CA ASP A 91 8.56 18.06 -2.56
C ASP A 91 7.33 17.18 -2.39
N VAL A 92 7.30 16.47 -1.27
CA VAL A 92 6.22 15.53 -1.01
C VAL A 92 4.91 16.27 -0.75
N LEU A 93 4.99 17.48 -0.21
CA LEU A 93 3.82 18.35 -0.17
C LEU A 93 3.32 18.71 -1.57
N GLY A 94 4.25 19.02 -2.48
CA GLY A 94 3.98 19.26 -3.88
C GLY A 94 3.32 18.06 -4.55
N VAL A 95 3.84 16.85 -4.30
CA VAL A 95 3.28 15.58 -4.80
C VAL A 95 1.84 15.44 -4.32
N LEU A 96 1.59 15.55 -3.02
CA LEU A 96 0.24 15.48 -2.47
C LEU A 96 -0.66 16.59 -3.03
N ALA A 97 -0.12 17.80 -3.25
CA ALA A 97 -0.87 18.90 -3.84
C ALA A 97 -1.29 18.63 -5.29
N THR A 98 -0.55 17.81 -6.04
CA THR A 98 -0.92 17.41 -7.41
C THR A 98 -2.04 16.37 -7.46
N LEU A 99 -2.28 15.68 -6.34
CA LEU A 99 -3.30 14.66 -6.23
C LEU A 99 -4.72 15.24 -6.25
N ASP A 100 -5.68 14.35 -6.51
CA ASP A 100 -7.10 14.63 -6.35
C ASP A 100 -7.39 15.23 -4.98
N PRO A 101 -8.20 16.30 -4.86
CA PRO A 101 -8.44 16.94 -3.58
C PRO A 101 -8.89 15.98 -2.48
N GLY A 102 -9.72 14.99 -2.82
CA GLY A 102 -10.18 14.01 -1.85
C GLY A 102 -9.08 13.05 -1.37
N GLU A 103 -8.18 12.63 -2.27
CA GLU A 103 -7.02 11.77 -1.95
C GLU A 103 -5.94 12.56 -1.21
N ARG A 104 -5.65 13.78 -1.66
CA ARG A 104 -4.73 14.71 -0.99
C ARG A 104 -5.16 14.96 0.44
N ASP A 105 -6.43 15.32 0.67
CA ASP A 105 -6.91 15.67 2.00
C ASP A 105 -6.92 14.44 2.94
N ALA A 106 -7.06 13.23 2.37
CA ALA A 106 -6.95 11.97 3.11
C ALA A 106 -5.51 11.68 3.58
N LEU A 107 -4.52 12.02 2.75
CA LEU A 107 -3.11 11.67 2.96
C LEU A 107 -2.29 12.77 3.63
N SER A 108 -2.55 14.06 3.34
CA SER A 108 -1.69 15.18 3.75
C SER A 108 -1.46 15.27 5.25
N GLN A 109 -2.53 15.28 6.03
CA GLN A 109 -2.42 15.40 7.48
C GLN A 109 -1.80 14.14 8.12
N PRO A 110 -2.18 12.90 7.76
CA PRO A 110 -1.52 11.75 8.35
C PRO A 110 -0.04 11.65 8.00
N VAL A 111 0.31 12.00 6.76
CA VAL A 111 1.68 12.08 6.30
C VAL A 111 2.48 13.12 7.12
N GLU A 112 1.97 14.34 7.29
CA GLU A 112 2.56 15.37 8.17
C GLU A 112 2.87 14.84 9.57
N ARG A 113 1.89 14.17 10.19
CA ARG A 113 2.04 13.62 11.53
C ARG A 113 3.03 12.48 11.58
N PHE A 114 3.06 11.63 10.55
CA PHE A 114 3.95 10.48 10.51
C PHE A 114 5.41 10.90 10.56
N PHE A 115 5.79 11.90 9.76
CA PHE A 115 7.14 12.45 9.79
C PHE A 115 7.44 13.22 11.07
N GLY A 116 6.46 13.93 11.63
CA GLY A 116 6.60 14.52 12.97
C GLY A 116 6.88 13.47 14.05
N GLU A 117 6.28 12.29 13.96
CA GLU A 117 6.57 11.17 14.86
C GLU A 117 7.95 10.55 14.61
N LEU A 118 8.37 10.41 13.34
CA LEU A 118 9.73 9.96 13.02
C LEU A 118 10.81 10.92 13.54
N GLU A 119 10.57 12.23 13.48
CA GLU A 119 11.43 13.25 14.09
C GLU A 119 11.43 13.11 15.63
N ARG A 120 10.25 12.95 16.26
CA ARG A 120 10.13 12.73 17.72
C ARG A 120 10.92 11.51 18.17
N LEU A 121 10.86 10.42 17.39
CA LEU A 121 11.56 9.16 17.63
C LEU A 121 13.06 9.23 17.31
N ALA A 122 13.56 10.39 16.86
CA ALA A 122 14.93 10.59 16.40
C ALA A 122 15.35 9.62 15.29
N VAL A 123 14.39 9.11 14.52
CA VAL A 123 14.63 8.37 13.26
C VAL A 123 15.11 9.37 12.22
N LEU A 124 14.47 10.54 12.17
CA LEU A 124 14.86 11.70 11.36
C LEU A 124 15.39 12.81 12.27
N ASP A 125 16.26 13.65 11.72
CA ASP A 125 16.83 14.81 12.40
C ASP A 125 15.94 16.07 12.23
N ASP A 126 16.10 17.07 13.09
CA ASP A 126 15.31 18.33 13.07
C ASP A 126 15.55 19.20 11.82
N SER A 127 16.57 18.84 11.04
CA SER A 127 16.86 19.42 9.72
C SER A 127 16.09 18.78 8.56
N PHE A 128 15.34 17.70 8.78
CA PHE A 128 14.52 17.08 7.74
C PHE A 128 13.41 18.04 7.28
N GLU A 129 13.39 18.32 5.98
CA GLU A 129 12.39 19.14 5.31
C GLU A 129 11.77 18.33 4.19
N LEU A 130 10.58 18.74 3.79
CA LEU A 130 9.68 17.90 3.04
C LEU A 130 9.17 18.51 1.75
N SER A 131 9.55 19.76 1.60
CA SER A 131 9.63 20.47 0.34
C SER A 131 11.05 20.37 -0.20
N GLY A 132 11.69 19.20 -0.12
CA GLY A 132 13.10 18.98 -0.46
C GLY A 132 13.82 18.05 0.52
N VAL A 133 13.80 16.74 0.24
CA VAL A 133 14.53 15.73 1.03
C VAL A 133 16.02 15.80 0.67
N ALA A 134 16.84 16.29 1.59
CA ALA A 134 18.29 16.39 1.36
C ALA A 134 18.94 15.01 1.16
N GLY A 135 19.94 14.96 0.29
CA GLY A 135 20.72 13.75 0.00
C GLY A 135 20.07 12.76 -0.97
N ILE A 136 18.91 13.09 -1.54
CA ILE A 136 18.30 12.39 -2.65
C ILE A 136 18.02 13.43 -3.72
N ASP A 137 18.54 13.23 -4.94
CA ASP A 137 18.25 14.07 -6.10
C ASP A 137 17.59 13.22 -7.18
N LEU A 138 16.38 13.58 -7.55
CA LEU A 138 15.59 13.00 -8.62
C LEU A 138 15.51 14.00 -9.75
N GLY A 139 15.60 13.52 -10.99
CA GLY A 139 15.47 14.39 -12.15
C GLY A 139 14.66 13.72 -13.23
N PHE A 140 13.73 14.46 -13.80
CA PHE A 140 12.95 14.02 -14.94
C PHE A 140 13.12 15.04 -16.07
N GLU A 141 13.82 14.63 -17.13
CA GLU A 141 14.08 15.48 -18.29
C GLU A 141 13.36 14.95 -19.52
N ASP A 142 12.96 15.86 -20.41
CA ASP A 142 12.38 15.53 -21.72
C ASP A 142 11.19 14.56 -21.67
N LEU A 143 10.37 14.64 -20.61
CA LEU A 143 9.17 13.81 -20.47
C LEU A 143 8.23 14.03 -21.66
N THR A 144 7.74 12.93 -22.22
CA THR A 144 6.76 12.93 -23.32
C THR A 144 5.54 12.14 -22.92
N PHE A 145 4.37 12.69 -23.21
CA PHE A 145 3.10 12.11 -22.82
C PHE A 145 2.24 11.76 -24.05
N ARG A 146 1.38 10.76 -23.87
CA ARG A 146 0.25 10.48 -24.75
C ARG A 146 -1.02 10.40 -23.91
N THR A 147 -2.04 11.13 -24.30
CA THR A 147 -3.34 11.11 -23.63
C THR A 147 -4.37 10.22 -24.33
N GLU A 148 -5.20 9.56 -23.54
CA GLU A 148 -6.37 8.81 -23.98
C GLU A 148 -7.59 9.18 -23.13
N PRO A 149 -8.56 9.93 -23.68
CA PRO A 149 -9.77 10.29 -22.95
C PRO A 149 -10.56 9.04 -22.57
N VAL A 150 -10.90 8.92 -21.29
CA VAL A 150 -11.76 7.85 -20.74
C VAL A 150 -13.20 8.37 -20.66
N ARG A 151 -13.35 9.56 -20.06
CA ARG A 151 -14.61 10.27 -19.85
C ARG A 151 -14.35 11.78 -19.98
N ASP A 152 -15.41 12.60 -19.99
CA ASP A 152 -15.25 14.06 -20.12
C ASP A 152 -14.38 14.67 -18.99
N ASP A 153 -14.36 14.03 -17.82
CA ASP A 153 -13.63 14.40 -16.61
C ASP A 153 -12.46 13.47 -16.27
N LEU A 154 -12.14 12.47 -17.10
CA LEU A 154 -11.08 11.48 -16.83
C LEU A 154 -10.24 11.21 -18.08
N THR A 155 -8.93 11.34 -17.96
CA THR A 155 -7.98 11.07 -19.05
C THR A 155 -6.85 10.18 -18.54
N ARG A 156 -6.58 9.09 -19.26
CA ARG A 156 -5.34 8.33 -19.07
C ARG A 156 -4.18 9.09 -19.71
N VAL A 157 -3.11 9.25 -18.97
CA VAL A 157 -1.88 9.91 -19.39
C VAL A 157 -0.77 8.87 -19.35
N TYR A 158 -0.33 8.47 -20.53
CA TYR A 158 0.77 7.52 -20.70
C TYR A 158 2.07 8.28 -20.76
N LEU A 159 3.05 7.86 -19.97
CA LEU A 159 4.42 8.32 -20.09
C LEU A 159 5.08 7.55 -21.22
N THR A 160 5.39 8.22 -22.34
CA THR A 160 5.88 7.56 -23.56
C THR A 160 7.37 7.74 -23.79
N GLY A 161 8.09 8.38 -22.88
CA GLY A 161 9.53 8.59 -22.97
C GLY A 161 9.98 9.77 -22.11
N GLY A 162 11.28 9.86 -21.91
CA GLY A 162 11.94 10.85 -21.06
C GLY A 162 13.23 10.27 -20.49
N THR A 163 13.92 11.03 -19.66
CA THR A 163 15.10 10.58 -18.92
C THR A 163 14.82 10.76 -17.44
N ALA A 164 14.98 9.68 -16.66
CA ALA A 164 15.01 9.73 -15.21
C ALA A 164 16.48 9.75 -14.76
N THR A 165 16.79 10.56 -13.76
CA THR A 165 18.08 10.57 -13.08
C THR A 165 17.83 10.39 -11.59
N PHE A 166 18.65 9.59 -10.96
CA PHE A 166 18.62 9.34 -9.52
C PHE A 166 20.03 9.56 -8.99
N ALA A 167 20.19 10.36 -7.95
CA ALA A 167 21.42 10.45 -7.19
C ALA A 167 21.13 10.41 -5.70
N VAL A 168 22.03 9.77 -4.95
CA VAL A 168 21.98 9.71 -3.49
C VAL A 168 23.32 10.13 -2.94
N ASP A 169 23.30 11.06 -1.99
CA ASP A 169 24.41 11.41 -1.13
C ASP A 169 24.01 11.17 0.32
N THR A 170 24.49 10.06 0.89
CA THR A 170 24.14 9.67 2.26
C THR A 170 24.74 10.59 3.33
N ASP A 171 25.69 11.47 2.98
CA ASP A 171 26.19 12.48 3.89
C ASP A 171 25.21 13.65 4.08
N GLU A 172 24.24 13.81 3.17
CA GLU A 172 23.24 14.88 3.19
C GLU A 172 21.88 14.42 3.72
N ILE A 173 21.62 13.10 3.79
CA ILE A 173 20.36 12.57 4.33
C ILE A 173 20.25 12.93 5.82
N PRO A 174 19.15 13.59 6.25
CA PRO A 174 18.95 14.04 7.62
C PRO A 174 18.47 12.89 8.53
N VAL A 175 19.32 11.87 8.68
CA VAL A 175 19.09 10.75 9.59
C VAL A 175 19.29 11.20 11.04
N GLY A 176 18.36 10.83 11.90
CA GLY A 176 18.42 11.16 13.33
C GLY A 176 19.41 10.29 14.11
N GLU A 177 19.52 10.58 15.41
CA GLU A 177 20.42 9.87 16.32
C GLU A 177 20.12 8.37 16.40
N PHE A 178 18.84 7.95 16.31
CA PHE A 178 18.47 6.53 16.36
C PHE A 178 19.10 5.71 15.25
N LEU A 179 18.89 6.13 14.01
CA LEU A 179 19.42 5.39 12.86
C LEU A 179 20.93 5.43 12.85
N THR A 180 21.53 6.57 13.21
CA THR A 180 22.99 6.68 13.32
C THR A 180 23.56 5.72 14.35
N ASP A 181 22.98 5.65 15.56
CA ASP A 181 23.39 4.72 16.61
C ASP A 181 23.17 3.26 16.19
N THR A 182 22.07 2.99 15.51
CA THR A 182 21.74 1.65 14.98
C THR A 182 22.76 1.20 13.93
N PHE A 183 23.10 2.06 12.97
CA PHE A 183 24.11 1.76 11.96
C PHE A 183 25.49 1.55 12.58
N ASP A 184 25.91 2.41 13.51
CA ASP A 184 27.17 2.27 14.24
C ASP A 184 27.23 0.97 15.04
N ARG A 185 26.12 0.56 15.64
CA ARG A 185 25.98 -0.67 16.42
C ARG A 185 26.16 -1.92 15.55
N PHE A 186 25.57 -1.94 14.36
CA PHE A 186 25.71 -3.05 13.40
C PHE A 186 26.98 -2.95 12.54
N GLY A 187 27.76 -1.87 12.67
CA GLY A 187 28.98 -1.66 11.90
C GLY A 187 28.73 -1.32 10.43
N ILE A 188 27.57 -0.74 10.12
CA ILE A 188 27.15 -0.32 8.78
C ILE A 188 27.73 1.08 8.51
N GLU A 189 28.67 1.16 7.57
CA GLU A 189 29.19 2.45 7.09
C GLU A 189 28.18 3.02 6.07
N TYR A 190 27.22 3.82 6.56
CA TYR A 190 26.22 4.44 5.68
C TYR A 190 26.71 5.74 5.05
N ARG A 191 27.66 6.45 5.67
CA ARG A 191 28.19 7.75 5.21
C ARG A 191 29.19 7.63 4.07
N GLY A 192 29.28 8.68 3.26
CA GLY A 192 30.19 8.77 2.11
C GLY A 192 29.81 7.87 0.93
N VAL A 193 28.59 7.35 0.91
CA VAL A 193 28.02 6.65 -0.23
C VAL A 193 27.44 7.70 -1.16
N GLN A 194 28.02 7.80 -2.35
CA GLN A 194 27.54 8.65 -3.42
C GLN A 194 27.29 7.76 -4.63
N GLU A 195 26.03 7.65 -5.00
CA GLU A 195 25.58 6.89 -6.15
C GLU A 195 24.77 7.81 -7.06
N SER A 196 24.95 7.64 -8.37
CA SER A 196 24.15 8.34 -9.35
C SER A 196 23.92 7.42 -10.52
N ASP A 197 22.67 7.26 -10.92
CA ASP A 197 22.28 6.55 -12.11
C ASP A 197 21.35 7.40 -12.99
N SER A 198 21.27 7.04 -14.26
CA SER A 198 20.35 7.67 -15.19
C SER A 198 19.84 6.63 -16.15
N ASP A 199 18.52 6.60 -16.29
CA ASP A 199 17.85 5.74 -17.25
C ASP A 199 17.00 6.55 -18.22
N THR A 200 16.98 6.08 -19.47
CA THR A 200 16.14 6.67 -20.51
C THR A 200 14.93 5.77 -20.71
N LEU A 201 13.74 6.29 -20.45
CA LEU A 201 12.49 5.58 -20.67
C LEU A 201 12.33 5.28 -22.17
N ASP A 202 12.53 4.02 -22.57
CA ASP A 202 12.24 3.56 -23.92
C ASP A 202 10.70 3.49 -24.08
N PRO A 203 10.11 4.16 -25.08
CA PRO A 203 8.68 4.04 -25.39
C PRO A 203 8.19 2.59 -25.58
N ALA A 204 9.07 1.67 -25.98
CA ALA A 204 8.76 0.25 -26.12
C ALA A 204 8.72 -0.49 -24.78
N GLU A 205 9.45 -0.01 -23.78
CA GLU A 205 9.55 -0.60 -22.43
C GLU A 205 8.53 0.03 -21.46
N ALA A 206 8.19 1.31 -21.64
CA ALA A 206 7.19 2.00 -20.82
C ALA A 206 5.78 1.36 -20.87
N GLY A 207 5.54 0.47 -21.84
CA GLY A 207 4.37 -0.39 -21.89
C GLY A 207 3.04 0.38 -21.96
N ASP A 208 2.01 -0.24 -21.37
CA ASP A 208 0.67 0.34 -21.21
C ASP A 208 0.52 1.06 -19.85
N THR A 209 1.62 1.46 -19.21
CA THR A 209 1.58 2.18 -17.93
C THR A 209 1.03 3.59 -18.11
N PHE A 210 0.04 3.95 -17.28
CA PHE A 210 -0.58 5.27 -17.31
C PHE A 210 -0.93 5.73 -15.90
N LEU A 211 -1.05 7.06 -15.75
CA LEU A 211 -1.73 7.70 -14.64
C LEU A 211 -3.08 8.23 -15.13
N VAL A 212 -4.07 8.32 -14.24
CA VAL A 212 -5.35 8.96 -14.54
C VAL A 212 -5.35 10.38 -13.99
N ALA A 213 -5.51 11.35 -14.88
CA ALA A 213 -5.82 12.72 -14.51
C ALA A 213 -7.33 12.93 -14.51
N ARG A 214 -7.85 13.58 -13.45
CA ARG A 214 -9.26 13.95 -13.29
C ARG A 214 -9.43 15.47 -13.36
N ASP A 215 -10.47 15.91 -14.06
CA ASP A 215 -10.93 17.30 -14.02
C ASP A 215 -11.77 17.52 -12.75
N THR A 216 -11.27 18.38 -11.86
CA THR A 216 -11.89 18.72 -10.58
C THR A 216 -12.74 19.99 -10.65
N GLY A 217 -12.77 20.66 -11.81
CA GLY A 217 -13.49 21.91 -12.08
C GLY A 217 -12.67 23.17 -11.81
N ASP A 218 -11.66 23.07 -10.95
CA ASP A 218 -10.60 24.05 -10.71
C ASP A 218 -9.29 23.70 -11.45
N GLY A 219 -9.23 22.56 -12.14
CA GLY A 219 -8.12 22.14 -12.99
C GLY A 219 -8.01 20.62 -13.07
N TRP A 220 -6.97 20.13 -13.72
CA TRP A 220 -6.65 18.69 -13.77
C TRP A 220 -5.72 18.32 -12.61
N ARG A 221 -5.98 17.16 -12.00
CA ARG A 221 -5.21 16.59 -10.88
C ARG A 221 -4.98 15.10 -11.14
N VAL A 222 -3.88 14.54 -10.64
CA VAL A 222 -3.64 13.09 -10.71
C VAL A 222 -4.49 12.38 -9.67
N SER A 223 -5.09 11.24 -10.00
CA SER A 223 -5.79 10.40 -9.03
C SER A 223 -5.23 8.99 -9.01
N LEU A 224 -4.72 8.58 -7.85
CA LEU A 224 -4.21 7.24 -7.62
C LEU A 224 -5.34 6.21 -7.60
N GLY A 225 -6.45 6.53 -6.96
CA GLY A 225 -7.62 5.66 -6.90
C GLY A 225 -8.22 5.40 -8.29
N TYR A 226 -8.37 6.44 -9.12
CA TYR A 226 -8.84 6.24 -10.51
C TYR A 226 -7.80 5.54 -11.37
N THR A 227 -6.50 5.72 -11.11
CA THR A 227 -5.44 4.98 -11.80
C THR A 227 -5.58 3.48 -11.55
N ALA A 228 -5.67 3.05 -10.28
CA ALA A 228 -5.86 1.65 -9.92
C ALA A 228 -7.16 1.06 -10.49
N MET A 229 -8.29 1.77 -10.36
CA MET A 229 -9.58 1.30 -10.85
C MET A 229 -9.64 1.21 -12.39
N GLU A 230 -8.98 2.14 -13.09
CA GLU A 230 -8.88 2.10 -14.54
C GLU A 230 -7.96 0.98 -15.03
N ALA A 231 -6.85 0.71 -14.33
CA ALA A 231 -5.99 -0.44 -14.61
C ALA A 231 -6.77 -1.75 -14.46
N ALA A 232 -7.48 -1.93 -13.35
CA ALA A 232 -8.35 -3.09 -13.14
C ALA A 232 -9.45 -3.23 -14.22
N ARG A 233 -10.08 -2.10 -14.63
CA ARG A 233 -11.06 -2.10 -15.72
C ARG A 233 -10.45 -2.54 -17.05
N VAL A 234 -9.28 -2.02 -17.39
CA VAL A 234 -8.57 -2.35 -18.64
C VAL A 234 -8.20 -3.83 -18.66
N ALA A 235 -7.63 -4.35 -17.58
CA ALA A 235 -7.27 -5.77 -17.43
C ALA A 235 -8.48 -6.69 -17.64
N GLN A 236 -9.65 -6.31 -17.13
CA GLN A 236 -10.89 -7.08 -17.31
C GLN A 236 -11.57 -6.87 -18.68
N GLY A 237 -11.07 -5.97 -19.53
CA GLY A 237 -11.73 -5.56 -20.76
C GLY A 237 -13.13 -4.97 -20.53
N ALA A 238 -13.40 -4.46 -19.33
CA ALA A 238 -14.71 -3.97 -18.93
C ALA A 238 -15.02 -2.62 -19.59
N PRO A 239 -16.29 -2.29 -19.90
CA PRO A 239 -16.64 -1.01 -20.48
C PRO A 239 -16.40 0.14 -19.48
N VAL A 240 -16.07 1.33 -20.00
CA VAL A 240 -15.96 2.55 -19.18
C VAL A 240 -17.33 2.85 -18.53
N PRO A 241 -17.39 3.07 -17.20
CA PRO A 241 -18.64 3.40 -16.53
C PRO A 241 -19.14 4.79 -16.97
N ALA A 242 -20.46 4.90 -17.19
CA ALA A 242 -21.05 6.19 -17.54
C ALA A 242 -20.94 7.19 -16.37
N ALA A 243 -20.73 8.47 -16.68
CA ALA A 243 -20.67 9.52 -15.67
C ALA A 243 -21.93 9.52 -14.79
N GLY A 244 -21.76 9.48 -13.47
CA GLY A 244 -22.84 9.44 -12.50
C GLY A 244 -23.63 8.13 -12.44
N ALA A 245 -23.18 7.07 -13.10
CA ALA A 245 -23.72 5.72 -12.92
C ALA A 245 -23.14 4.98 -11.71
N GLY A 246 -22.17 5.59 -11.03
CA GLY A 246 -21.56 5.06 -9.81
C GLY A 246 -22.53 4.95 -8.64
N LEU A 247 -22.03 4.34 -7.58
CA LEU A 247 -22.73 4.17 -6.32
C LEU A 247 -22.95 5.52 -5.63
N THR A 248 -24.21 5.81 -5.31
CA THR A 248 -24.55 7.05 -4.58
C THR A 248 -24.09 6.94 -3.14
N ALA A 249 -23.25 7.87 -2.71
CA ALA A 249 -22.80 7.93 -1.33
C ALA A 249 -23.96 8.27 -0.36
N ILE A 250 -23.97 7.63 0.80
CA ILE A 250 -24.96 7.76 1.87
C ILE A 250 -24.24 8.29 3.10
N GLY A 251 -24.29 9.61 3.30
CA GLY A 251 -23.76 10.26 4.49
C GLY A 251 -24.78 10.30 5.64
N ALA A 252 -24.30 10.41 6.87
CA ALA A 252 -25.11 10.54 8.07
C ALA A 252 -25.14 11.97 8.64
N ASP A 253 -26.08 12.27 9.55
CA ASP A 253 -26.20 13.61 10.15
C ASP A 253 -25.14 13.84 11.25
N THR A 254 -24.64 12.78 11.88
CA THR A 254 -23.57 12.81 12.89
C THR A 254 -22.44 11.82 12.60
N PRO A 255 -21.23 12.01 13.18
CA PRO A 255 -20.14 11.04 13.15
C PRO A 255 -20.56 9.62 13.56
N GLU A 256 -21.26 9.50 14.69
CA GLU A 256 -21.67 8.23 15.27
C GLU A 256 -22.68 7.52 14.36
N GLU A 257 -23.64 8.23 13.79
CA GLU A 257 -24.61 7.66 12.85
C GLU A 257 -23.93 7.16 11.56
N ALA A 258 -22.80 7.75 11.15
CA ALA A 258 -22.04 7.26 9.99
C ALA A 258 -21.42 5.88 10.27
N VAL A 259 -20.77 5.73 11.42
CA VAL A 259 -20.16 4.46 11.85
C VAL A 259 -21.22 3.42 12.19
N GLU A 260 -22.27 3.79 12.92
CA GLU A 260 -23.41 2.90 13.20
C GLU A 260 -24.03 2.39 11.90
N GLY A 261 -24.31 3.28 10.94
CA GLY A 261 -24.86 2.89 9.65
C GLY A 261 -23.93 1.99 8.85
N PHE A 262 -22.62 2.22 8.92
CA PHE A 262 -21.60 1.39 8.28
C PHE A 262 -21.57 -0.02 8.89
N LEU A 263 -21.50 -0.12 10.22
CA LEU A 263 -21.51 -1.39 10.94
C LEU A 263 -22.82 -2.16 10.71
N GLN A 264 -23.97 -1.47 10.71
CA GLN A 264 -25.27 -2.08 10.40
C GLN A 264 -25.32 -2.64 8.98
N ALA A 265 -24.77 -1.93 8.00
CA ALA A 265 -24.67 -2.44 6.64
C ALA A 265 -23.77 -3.69 6.58
N ALA A 266 -22.65 -3.69 7.30
CA ALA A 266 -21.75 -4.84 7.37
C ALA A 266 -22.42 -6.07 8.02
N ALA A 267 -23.08 -5.89 9.16
CA ALA A 267 -23.83 -6.95 9.84
C ALA A 267 -24.98 -7.48 8.97
N GLY A 268 -25.64 -6.60 8.20
CA GLY A 268 -26.65 -6.97 7.22
C GLY A 268 -26.11 -7.56 5.92
N ILE A 269 -24.79 -7.77 5.80
CA ILE A 269 -24.11 -8.25 4.57
C ILE A 269 -24.55 -7.41 3.35
N ASP A 270 -24.72 -6.12 3.56
CA ASP A 270 -25.10 -5.14 2.55
C ASP A 270 -23.81 -4.46 2.05
N ILE A 271 -23.04 -5.18 1.22
CA ILE A 271 -21.76 -4.69 0.70
C ILE A 271 -21.96 -3.35 -0.04
N GLU A 272 -23.04 -3.22 -0.80
CA GLU A 272 -23.38 -1.95 -1.45
C GLU A 272 -23.61 -0.84 -0.41
N GLY A 273 -24.35 -1.12 0.67
CA GLY A 273 -24.55 -0.20 1.78
C GLY A 273 -23.28 0.14 2.56
N VAL A 274 -22.34 -0.79 2.68
CA VAL A 274 -21.01 -0.58 3.28
C VAL A 274 -20.23 0.42 2.43
N ILE A 275 -20.04 0.11 1.14
CA ILE A 275 -19.28 0.98 0.23
C ILE A 275 -19.95 2.34 0.07
N ALA A 276 -21.29 2.40 0.01
CA ALA A 276 -22.02 3.67 -0.08
C ALA A 276 -21.75 4.60 1.12
N ARG A 277 -21.39 4.08 2.29
CA ARG A 277 -21.12 4.87 3.50
C ARG A 277 -19.64 5.21 3.71
N LEU A 278 -18.77 4.68 2.86
CA LEU A 278 -17.39 5.12 2.80
C LEU A 278 -17.31 6.54 2.23
N SER A 279 -16.23 7.23 2.57
CA SER A 279 -15.98 8.61 2.14
C SER A 279 -15.83 8.65 0.61
N PRO A 280 -16.73 9.33 -0.11
CA PRO A 280 -16.54 9.55 -1.54
C PRO A 280 -15.39 10.51 -1.84
N GLY A 281 -14.80 11.16 -0.81
CA GLY A 281 -13.56 11.92 -0.94
C GLY A 281 -12.35 11.00 -1.08
N GLU A 282 -12.26 9.98 -0.24
CA GLU A 282 -11.11 9.04 -0.27
C GLU A 282 -11.25 7.99 -1.37
N LEU A 283 -12.46 7.47 -1.56
CA LEU A 283 -12.72 6.30 -2.40
C LEU A 283 -13.61 6.64 -3.60
N ARG A 284 -13.53 7.88 -4.11
CA ARG A 284 -14.36 8.34 -5.23
C ARG A 284 -14.33 7.38 -6.42
N ALA A 285 -13.14 6.89 -6.75
CA ALA A 285 -12.94 5.94 -7.84
C ALA A 285 -13.73 4.64 -7.62
N VAL A 286 -13.73 4.09 -6.39
CA VAL A 286 -14.51 2.90 -6.03
C VAL A 286 -16.01 3.16 -6.22
N HIS A 287 -16.51 4.33 -5.79
CA HIS A 287 -17.91 4.69 -6.01
C HIS A 287 -18.26 4.76 -7.50
N ASP A 288 -17.43 5.44 -8.29
CA ASP A 288 -17.67 5.63 -9.73
C ASP A 288 -17.55 4.32 -10.54
N TYR A 289 -16.62 3.44 -10.15
CA TYR A 289 -16.35 2.16 -10.81
C TYR A 289 -17.15 1.02 -10.20
N TRP A 290 -17.98 1.26 -9.18
CA TRP A 290 -18.82 0.24 -8.55
C TRP A 290 -19.57 -0.66 -9.56
N PRO A 291 -20.23 -0.14 -10.62
CA PRO A 291 -20.90 -1.00 -11.60
C PRO A 291 -19.97 -1.94 -12.38
N VAL A 292 -18.71 -1.55 -12.54
CA VAL A 292 -17.66 -2.39 -13.16
C VAL A 292 -17.21 -3.45 -12.17
N LEU A 293 -16.91 -3.05 -10.92
CA LEU A 293 -16.41 -3.94 -9.87
C LEU A 293 -17.39 -5.08 -9.57
N VAL A 294 -18.69 -4.78 -9.52
CA VAL A 294 -19.69 -5.83 -9.30
C VAL A 294 -19.96 -6.65 -10.56
N GLY A 295 -19.51 -6.22 -11.74
CA GLY A 295 -19.57 -7.01 -12.99
C GLY A 295 -20.97 -7.50 -13.42
N GLY A 296 -22.04 -6.98 -12.81
CA GLY A 296 -23.39 -7.56 -12.90
C GLY A 296 -23.57 -8.89 -12.15
N ALA A 297 -22.58 -9.33 -11.38
CA ALA A 297 -22.70 -10.41 -10.43
C ALA A 297 -23.70 -10.04 -9.32
N GLU A 298 -24.47 -11.03 -8.88
CA GLU A 298 -25.27 -10.91 -7.66
C GLU A 298 -24.28 -10.99 -6.49
N LEU A 299 -24.01 -9.86 -5.85
CA LEU A 299 -23.25 -9.83 -4.61
C LEU A 299 -23.99 -10.66 -3.55
N PRO A 300 -23.26 -11.37 -2.66
CA PRO A 300 -23.90 -12.08 -1.58
C PRO A 300 -24.71 -11.10 -0.73
N THR A 301 -25.93 -11.51 -0.39
CA THR A 301 -26.83 -10.77 0.49
C THR A 301 -27.00 -11.54 1.80
N ALA A 302 -27.58 -10.91 2.83
CA ALA A 302 -27.97 -11.62 4.04
C ALA A 302 -28.90 -12.83 3.78
N ALA A 303 -29.60 -12.89 2.64
CA ALA A 303 -30.41 -14.05 2.29
C ALA A 303 -29.59 -15.26 1.82
N ASP A 304 -28.35 -15.04 1.37
CA ASP A 304 -27.44 -16.07 0.87
C ASP A 304 -26.59 -16.69 1.99
N VAL A 305 -26.54 -16.03 3.15
CA VAL A 305 -25.84 -16.51 4.34
C VAL A 305 -26.88 -17.08 5.32
N PRO A 306 -26.78 -18.35 5.74
CA PRO A 306 -27.74 -18.97 6.67
C PRO A 306 -27.51 -18.54 8.13
N ALA A 307 -27.20 -17.26 8.33
CA ALA A 307 -26.97 -16.64 9.63
C ALA A 307 -27.62 -15.26 9.65
N ASP A 308 -28.38 -14.99 10.71
CA ASP A 308 -28.87 -13.67 11.08
C ASP A 308 -27.85 -13.05 12.03
N ILE A 309 -27.23 -11.95 11.61
CA ILE A 309 -26.23 -11.22 12.39
C ILE A 309 -26.86 -9.90 12.83
N GLU A 310 -27.01 -9.71 14.13
CA GLU A 310 -27.60 -8.50 14.72
C GLU A 310 -26.53 -7.78 15.55
N LEU A 311 -26.39 -6.47 15.33
CA LEU A 311 -25.63 -5.62 16.24
C LEU A 311 -26.49 -5.29 17.46
N VAL A 312 -26.00 -5.66 18.64
CA VAL A 312 -26.62 -5.37 19.93
C VAL A 312 -25.68 -4.50 20.76
N ASP A 313 -26.23 -3.68 21.67
CA ASP A 313 -25.43 -2.91 22.64
C ASP A 313 -24.31 -2.03 22.04
N LEU A 314 -24.60 -1.37 20.90
CA LEU A 314 -23.66 -0.44 20.27
C LEU A 314 -23.66 0.91 21.01
N SER A 315 -22.53 1.28 21.61
CA SER A 315 -22.28 2.60 22.19
C SER A 315 -21.10 3.25 21.50
N LEU A 316 -21.33 4.45 20.97
CA LEU A 316 -20.35 5.22 20.24
C LEU A 316 -20.14 6.58 20.91
N ARG A 317 -18.90 7.06 20.87
CA ARG A 317 -18.53 8.45 21.20
C ARG A 317 -17.75 9.04 20.04
N SER A 318 -17.89 10.34 19.80
CA SER A 318 -17.06 11.02 18.81
C SER A 318 -16.30 12.21 19.39
N SER A 319 -15.16 12.51 18.75
CA SER A 319 -14.42 13.75 18.88
C SER A 319 -14.30 14.36 17.49
N THR A 320 -14.68 15.62 17.31
CA THR A 320 -14.67 16.29 16.00
C THR A 320 -13.83 17.56 16.05
N ASP A 321 -13.08 17.80 14.97
CA ASP A 321 -12.40 19.06 14.69
C ASP A 321 -12.75 19.51 13.26
N GLY A 322 -13.64 20.49 13.16
CA GLY A 322 -14.15 20.97 11.88
C GLY A 322 -14.93 19.88 11.11
N ASP A 323 -14.42 19.54 9.93
CA ASP A 323 -15.01 18.55 9.00
C ASP A 323 -14.36 17.16 9.12
N ARG A 324 -13.49 16.94 10.11
CA ARG A 324 -12.91 15.62 10.44
C ARG A 324 -13.32 15.23 11.86
N GLY A 325 -13.46 13.94 12.12
CA GLY A 325 -13.69 13.41 13.44
C GLY A 325 -13.19 11.99 13.60
N GLN A 326 -13.13 11.54 14.84
CA GLN A 326 -12.89 10.16 15.22
C GLN A 326 -14.07 9.66 16.02
N VAL A 327 -14.50 8.43 15.75
CA VAL A 327 -15.58 7.75 16.46
C VAL A 327 -14.99 6.53 17.16
N PHE A 328 -15.11 6.49 18.48
CA PHE A 328 -14.64 5.38 19.29
C PHE A 328 -15.83 4.49 19.65
N ILE A 329 -15.58 3.18 19.62
CA ILE A 329 -16.57 2.17 19.99
C ILE A 329 -16.36 1.87 21.48
N ASP A 330 -17.25 2.36 22.33
CA ASP A 330 -17.21 2.09 23.78
C ASP A 330 -17.75 0.68 24.09
N SER A 331 -18.78 0.28 23.36
CA SER A 331 -19.31 -1.08 23.40
C SER A 331 -19.85 -1.50 22.04
N ILE A 332 -19.69 -2.78 21.71
CA ILE A 332 -20.31 -3.41 20.56
C ILE A 332 -20.63 -4.86 20.90
N GLY A 333 -21.87 -5.25 20.66
CA GLY A 333 -22.31 -6.63 20.71
C GLY A 333 -22.73 -7.12 19.35
N VAL A 334 -22.51 -8.40 19.11
CA VAL A 334 -22.93 -9.13 17.92
C VAL A 334 -23.64 -10.38 18.39
N ASP A 335 -24.91 -10.52 18.03
CA ASP A 335 -25.65 -11.77 18.16
C ASP A 335 -25.70 -12.45 16.79
N VAL A 336 -25.46 -13.76 16.78
CA VAL A 336 -25.46 -14.60 15.58
C VAL A 336 -26.45 -15.75 15.79
N THR A 337 -27.43 -15.84 14.89
CA THR A 337 -28.45 -16.89 14.92
C THR A 337 -28.47 -17.65 13.60
N THR A 338 -28.27 -18.96 13.65
CA THR A 338 -28.44 -19.91 12.53
C THR A 338 -29.50 -20.96 12.87
N GLU A 339 -29.74 -21.95 12.00
CA GLU A 339 -30.68 -23.05 12.31
C GLU A 339 -30.24 -23.89 13.53
N ASP A 340 -28.93 -24.05 13.72
CA ASP A 340 -28.33 -24.96 14.70
C ASP A 340 -27.53 -24.24 15.80
N PHE A 341 -27.43 -22.91 15.74
CA PHE A 341 -26.57 -22.12 16.62
C PHE A 341 -27.20 -20.78 16.99
N VAL A 342 -27.19 -20.44 18.27
CA VAL A 342 -27.58 -19.14 18.82
C VAL A 342 -26.51 -18.69 19.80
N GLY A 343 -25.67 -17.75 19.37
CA GLY A 343 -24.57 -17.24 20.18
C GLY A 343 -24.39 -15.75 20.01
N GLY A 344 -23.53 -15.17 20.82
CA GLY A 344 -23.14 -13.77 20.64
C GLY A 344 -21.98 -13.39 21.53
N ALA A 345 -21.40 -12.23 21.26
CA ALA A 345 -20.36 -11.63 22.06
C ALA A 345 -20.60 -10.13 22.21
N THR A 346 -20.32 -9.57 23.39
CA THR A 346 -20.23 -8.12 23.58
C THR A 346 -18.84 -7.75 24.05
N ILE A 347 -18.24 -6.79 23.36
CA ILE A 347 -16.99 -6.14 23.75
C ILE A 347 -17.37 -4.81 24.42
N ALA A 348 -16.96 -4.61 25.66
CA ALA A 348 -17.16 -3.37 26.41
C ALA A 348 -16.09 -3.21 27.49
N ASP A 349 -15.60 -1.99 27.70
CA ASP A 349 -14.60 -1.66 28.74
C ASP A 349 -13.33 -2.56 28.68
N GLY A 350 -12.90 -2.97 27.48
CA GLY A 350 -11.75 -3.87 27.28
C GLY A 350 -12.02 -5.33 27.68
N CYS A 351 -13.27 -5.72 27.87
CA CYS A 351 -13.67 -7.07 28.20
C CYS A 351 -14.67 -7.65 27.19
N VAL A 352 -14.66 -8.97 27.02
CA VAL A 352 -15.53 -9.71 26.10
C VAL A 352 -16.50 -10.61 26.87
N GLU A 353 -17.79 -10.34 26.78
CA GLU A 353 -18.85 -11.20 27.30
C GLU A 353 -19.38 -12.11 26.20
N VAL A 354 -19.06 -13.40 26.27
CA VAL A 354 -19.55 -14.43 25.36
C VAL A 354 -20.87 -15.04 25.87
N ARG A 355 -21.83 -15.25 24.99
CA ARG A 355 -23.19 -15.73 25.30
C ARG A 355 -23.64 -16.88 24.39
N GLY A 356 -24.66 -17.60 24.87
CA GLY A 356 -25.33 -18.66 24.11
C GLY A 356 -24.41 -19.84 23.80
N ASP A 357 -24.62 -20.44 22.63
CA ASP A 357 -23.97 -21.67 22.20
C ASP A 357 -22.44 -21.53 22.09
N ILE A 358 -21.91 -20.32 21.81
CA ILE A 358 -20.45 -20.07 21.83
C ILE A 358 -19.86 -20.40 23.20
N ARG A 359 -20.55 -19.99 24.28
CA ARG A 359 -20.07 -20.24 25.64
C ARG A 359 -20.11 -21.74 25.95
N GLU A 360 -21.17 -22.43 25.53
CA GLU A 360 -21.29 -23.88 25.75
C GLU A 360 -20.19 -24.66 24.99
N GLU A 361 -19.83 -24.24 23.78
CA GLU A 361 -18.74 -24.87 23.02
C GLU A 361 -17.36 -24.63 23.63
N LEU A 362 -17.06 -23.40 24.08
CA LEU A 362 -15.79 -23.10 24.76
C LEU A 362 -15.66 -23.90 26.07
N GLU A 363 -16.73 -24.00 26.87
CA GLU A 363 -16.74 -24.83 28.08
C GLU A 363 -16.60 -26.33 27.74
N ALA A 364 -17.15 -26.79 26.62
CA ALA A 364 -17.00 -28.17 26.14
C ALA A 364 -15.58 -28.49 25.65
N ALA A 365 -14.82 -27.47 25.21
CA ALA A 365 -13.40 -27.56 24.89
C ALA A 365 -12.49 -27.55 26.14
N GLU A 366 -13.08 -27.68 27.34
CA GLU A 366 -12.39 -27.68 28.63
C GLU A 366 -11.65 -26.35 28.94
N LEU A 367 -12.01 -25.24 28.29
CA LEU A 367 -11.52 -23.91 28.64
C LEU A 367 -12.27 -23.40 29.89
N GLU A 368 -11.56 -23.18 30.99
CA GLU A 368 -12.13 -22.62 32.23
C GLU A 368 -12.36 -21.10 32.08
N LEU A 369 -13.53 -20.72 31.53
CA LEU A 369 -13.91 -19.30 31.42
C LEU A 369 -14.39 -18.74 32.77
N PRO A 370 -14.06 -17.47 33.11
CA PRO A 370 -14.56 -16.83 34.32
C PRO A 370 -16.10 -16.68 34.30
N ASP A 371 -16.68 -16.61 35.50
CA ASP A 371 -18.09 -16.24 35.71
C ASP A 371 -18.27 -14.73 35.42
N GLY A 372 -18.31 -14.35 34.14
CA GLY A 372 -18.43 -12.95 33.72
C GLY A 372 -17.82 -12.67 32.34
N PRO A 373 -17.62 -11.39 32.00
CA PRO A 373 -16.84 -11.00 30.84
C PRO A 373 -15.36 -11.35 31.03
N ILE A 374 -14.69 -11.69 29.94
CA ILE A 374 -13.27 -12.03 29.87
C ILE A 374 -12.51 -10.74 29.60
N CYS A 375 -11.75 -10.24 30.58
CA CYS A 375 -10.96 -9.02 30.43
C CYS A 375 -9.50 -9.34 30.05
N ALA A 376 -8.71 -8.34 29.66
CA ALA A 376 -7.29 -8.51 29.32
C ALA A 376 -6.50 -9.28 30.41
N GLU A 377 -6.77 -9.00 31.68
CA GLU A 377 -6.14 -9.70 32.82
C GLU A 377 -6.49 -11.20 32.90
N ASP A 378 -7.62 -11.62 32.32
CA ASP A 378 -8.06 -13.01 32.28
C ASP A 378 -7.47 -13.76 31.07
N VAL A 379 -7.14 -13.06 29.98
CA VAL A 379 -6.61 -13.65 28.73
C VAL A 379 -5.28 -14.34 28.98
N ASP A 380 -4.36 -13.72 29.75
CA ASP A 380 -3.08 -14.32 30.10
C ASP A 380 -3.25 -15.66 30.81
N ALA A 381 -4.20 -15.75 31.75
CA ALA A 381 -4.47 -16.99 32.47
C ALA A 381 -5.07 -18.08 31.56
N ILE A 382 -5.89 -17.69 30.58
CA ILE A 382 -6.48 -18.62 29.60
C ILE A 382 -5.40 -19.10 28.61
N LEU A 383 -4.56 -18.18 28.12
CA LEU A 383 -3.48 -18.50 27.18
C LEU A 383 -2.39 -19.37 27.82
N GLU A 384 -2.02 -19.14 29.08
CA GLU A 384 -1.07 -20.01 29.79
C GLU A 384 -1.58 -21.46 29.91
N ASP A 385 -2.89 -21.64 30.07
CA ASP A 385 -3.51 -22.97 30.17
C ASP A 385 -3.66 -23.63 28.78
N ALA A 386 -4.01 -22.85 27.75
CA ALA A 386 -4.16 -23.33 26.38
C ALA A 386 -2.83 -23.60 25.65
N ALA A 387 -1.82 -22.75 25.84
CA ALA A 387 -0.48 -22.89 25.24
C ALA A 387 0.28 -24.11 25.76
N GLY A 388 -0.18 -24.72 26.87
CA GLY A 388 0.33 -25.99 27.37
C GLY A 388 0.08 -27.17 26.43
N ASP A 389 -0.90 -27.10 25.53
CA ASP A 389 -1.34 -28.23 24.68
C ASP A 389 -1.44 -27.90 23.18
N MET A 390 -1.51 -26.63 22.79
CA MET A 390 -1.49 -26.20 21.38
C MET A 390 -0.32 -25.24 21.13
N GLY A 391 0.67 -25.69 20.35
CA GLY A 391 1.76 -24.83 19.91
C GLY A 391 1.22 -23.66 19.10
N SER A 392 1.35 -22.44 19.66
CA SER A 392 1.26 -21.11 19.00
C SER A 392 0.41 -21.04 17.73
N ALA A 393 -0.85 -21.49 17.79
CA ALA A 393 -1.78 -21.36 16.68
C ALA A 393 -2.56 -20.05 16.86
N ASN A 394 -2.20 -19.06 16.04
CA ASN A 394 -2.90 -17.80 15.84
C ASN A 394 -4.37 -18.04 15.44
N ILE A 395 -5.28 -18.11 16.41
CA ILE A 395 -6.69 -18.47 16.19
C ILE A 395 -7.55 -17.31 15.66
N PHE A 396 -7.08 -16.07 15.81
CA PHE A 396 -7.64 -14.90 15.15
C PHE A 396 -6.49 -14.26 14.38
N GLY A 397 -6.64 -14.01 13.07
CA GLY A 397 -5.60 -13.42 12.20
C GLY A 397 -5.08 -12.02 12.61
N PHE A 398 -5.29 -11.62 13.85
CA PHE A 398 -4.70 -10.49 14.56
C PHE A 398 -3.53 -10.89 15.48
N GLY A 399 -3.11 -12.16 15.50
CA GLY A 399 -2.05 -12.69 16.37
C GLY A 399 -0.64 -12.08 16.21
N GLY A 400 -0.45 -11.11 15.32
CA GLY A 400 0.76 -10.27 15.26
C GLY A 400 0.73 -9.05 16.19
N MET A 401 -0.44 -8.66 16.74
CA MET A 401 -0.57 -7.44 17.53
C MET A 401 -0.22 -7.61 19.03
N GLU A 402 -0.18 -8.83 19.58
CA GLU A 402 0.30 -9.05 20.95
C GLU A 402 1.77 -8.66 21.12
N GLY A 403 2.58 -8.79 20.05
CA GLY A 403 3.95 -8.27 20.01
C GLY A 403 4.05 -6.75 19.86
N LEU A 404 2.97 -6.06 19.49
CA LEU A 404 2.92 -4.60 19.44
C LEU A 404 2.43 -3.98 20.76
N MET A 405 1.88 -4.78 21.69
CA MET A 405 1.59 -4.35 23.06
C MET A 405 2.82 -4.41 23.98
N MET A 406 4.01 -4.10 23.46
CA MET A 406 5.27 -4.09 24.21
C MET A 406 5.36 -2.82 25.06
N GLY A 407 4.69 -2.80 26.21
CA GLY A 407 4.91 -1.78 27.25
C GLY A 407 3.78 -1.74 28.29
N GLU A 408 4.10 -1.38 29.53
CA GLU A 408 3.10 -1.03 30.56
C GLU A 408 2.34 0.28 30.22
N GLY A 409 2.35 0.71 28.95
CA GLY A 409 1.75 1.93 28.44
C GLY A 409 0.24 1.83 28.31
N GLU A 410 -0.43 2.98 28.40
CA GLU A 410 -1.86 3.08 28.10
C GLU A 410 -2.04 2.78 26.60
N THR A 411 -2.79 1.73 26.25
CA THR A 411 -3.10 1.43 24.85
C THR A 411 -3.80 2.63 24.22
N PRO A 412 -3.39 3.07 23.02
CA PRO A 412 -3.99 4.24 22.40
C PRO A 412 -5.46 3.93 22.15
N GLU A 413 -6.34 4.89 22.42
CA GLU A 413 -7.74 4.74 22.05
C GLU A 413 -7.85 4.78 20.53
N LEU A 414 -8.15 3.62 19.92
CA LEU A 414 -8.31 3.52 18.48
C LEU A 414 -9.73 3.98 18.09
N GLY A 415 -9.80 5.00 17.22
CA GLY A 415 -11.04 5.53 16.68
C GLY A 415 -11.17 5.26 15.18
N ILE A 416 -12.40 5.13 14.71
CA ILE A 416 -12.74 5.12 13.28
C ILE A 416 -12.80 6.57 12.80
N THR A 417 -11.99 6.91 11.81
CA THR A 417 -11.97 8.25 11.24
C THR A 417 -13.21 8.47 10.39
N VAL A 418 -13.83 9.63 10.56
CA VAL A 418 -14.96 10.09 9.75
C VAL A 418 -14.68 11.48 9.21
N VAL A 419 -15.22 11.76 8.03
CA VAL A 419 -15.09 13.06 7.37
C VAL A 419 -16.45 13.58 6.92
N ARG A 420 -16.60 14.90 6.91
CA ARG A 420 -17.82 15.58 6.49
C ARG A 420 -17.68 16.10 5.08
N ILE A 421 -18.51 15.59 4.18
CA ILE A 421 -18.56 15.99 2.77
C ILE A 421 -19.99 16.41 2.42
N ASP A 422 -20.16 17.60 1.85
CA ASP A 422 -21.47 18.17 1.48
C ASP A 422 -22.54 18.13 2.60
N GLY A 423 -22.09 18.22 3.86
CA GLY A 423 -22.93 18.25 5.04
C GLY A 423 -23.20 16.90 5.70
N GLY A 424 -22.90 15.78 5.04
CA GLY A 424 -23.02 14.42 5.59
C GLY A 424 -21.69 13.86 6.09
N TRP A 425 -21.73 13.02 7.12
CA TRP A 425 -20.56 12.31 7.65
C TRP A 425 -20.41 10.93 7.00
N PHE A 426 -19.18 10.56 6.70
CA PHE A 426 -18.80 9.30 6.06
C PHE A 426 -17.63 8.64 6.78
N VAL A 427 -17.53 7.32 6.70
CA VAL A 427 -16.37 6.57 7.22
C VAL A 427 -15.19 6.77 6.27
N ALA A 428 -14.04 7.16 6.80
CA ALA A 428 -12.82 7.47 6.07
C ALA A 428 -11.79 6.34 6.28
N PRO A 429 -11.82 5.26 5.47
CA PRO A 429 -10.95 4.10 5.70
C PRO A 429 -9.46 4.42 5.58
N ILE A 430 -9.04 5.26 4.62
CA ILE A 430 -7.63 5.64 4.47
C ILE A 430 -7.22 6.46 5.69
N GLY A 431 -8.03 7.46 6.06
CA GLY A 431 -7.81 8.24 7.28
C GLY A 431 -7.79 7.39 8.55
N THR A 432 -8.58 6.31 8.63
CA THR A 432 -8.62 5.39 9.77
C THR A 432 -7.33 4.57 9.87
N TRP A 433 -6.87 3.98 8.76
CA TRP A 433 -5.61 3.24 8.73
C TRP A 433 -4.41 4.13 9.04
N ALA A 434 -4.41 5.35 8.51
CA ALA A 434 -3.33 6.29 8.75
C ALA A 434 -3.32 6.78 10.21
N ASP A 435 -4.49 7.10 10.79
CA ASP A 435 -4.59 7.45 12.21
C ASP A 435 -4.24 6.26 13.13
N LEU A 436 -4.51 5.02 12.71
CA LEU A 436 -4.08 3.80 13.43
C LEU A 436 -2.55 3.67 13.43
N GLY A 437 -1.89 3.79 12.27
CA GLY A 437 -0.44 3.75 12.18
C GLY A 437 0.23 4.84 13.02
N LEU A 438 -0.34 6.04 13.02
CA LEU A 438 0.10 7.14 13.87
C LEU A 438 -0.09 6.86 15.36
N ALA A 439 -1.25 6.32 15.75
CA ALA A 439 -1.52 5.98 17.15
C ALA A 439 -0.51 4.95 17.68
N VAL A 440 -0.08 3.99 16.84
CA VAL A 440 1.01 3.06 17.18
C VAL A 440 2.32 3.82 17.35
N LEU A 441 2.71 4.67 16.40
CA LEU A 441 3.95 5.45 16.52
C LEU A 441 3.97 6.36 17.75
N GLU A 442 2.85 7.01 18.08
CA GLU A 442 2.69 7.89 19.24
C GLU A 442 2.89 7.14 20.57
N THR A 443 2.66 5.82 20.59
CA THR A 443 2.88 4.99 21.79
C THR A 443 4.30 4.47 21.91
N ILE A 444 5.05 4.46 20.81
CA ILE A 444 6.45 4.05 20.81
C ILE A 444 7.27 5.23 21.31
N ASP A 445 8.13 5.00 22.29
CA ASP A 445 9.17 5.91 22.70
C ASP A 445 10.53 5.50 22.13
N ARG A 446 11.51 6.40 22.22
CA ARG A 446 12.89 6.14 21.79
C ARG A 446 13.46 4.91 22.49
N GLU A 447 13.18 4.76 23.77
CA GLU A 447 13.61 3.62 24.58
C GLU A 447 13.04 2.29 24.09
N ASP A 448 11.82 2.29 23.54
CA ASP A 448 11.19 1.07 23.00
C ASP A 448 11.84 0.65 21.69
N LEU A 449 12.19 1.62 20.82
CA LEU A 449 12.98 1.34 19.62
C LEU A 449 14.36 0.76 19.96
N ASP A 450 15.03 1.31 20.97
CA ASP A 450 16.31 0.77 21.45
C ASP A 450 16.15 -0.66 22.00
N ALA A 451 15.05 -0.93 22.73
CA ALA A 451 14.74 -2.27 23.22
C ALA A 451 14.42 -3.26 22.09
N MET A 452 13.75 -2.81 21.01
CA MET A 452 13.53 -3.62 19.82
C MET A 452 14.85 -3.98 19.12
N VAL A 453 15.76 -3.01 18.97
CA VAL A 453 17.10 -3.26 18.42
C VAL A 453 17.92 -4.18 19.32
N ASP A 454 17.85 -4.03 20.65
CA ASP A 454 18.44 -4.94 21.63
C ASP A 454 17.91 -6.37 21.44
N GLY A 455 16.59 -6.52 21.31
CA GLY A 455 15.92 -7.79 21.09
C GLY A 455 16.32 -8.44 19.77
N LEU A 456 16.45 -7.64 18.70
CA LEU A 456 16.93 -8.10 17.40
C LEU A 456 18.39 -8.58 17.48
N GLU A 457 19.26 -7.84 18.17
CA GLU A 457 20.64 -8.26 18.41
C GLU A 457 20.70 -9.54 19.26
N GLU A 458 19.84 -9.69 20.27
CA GLU A 458 19.76 -10.92 21.05
C GLU A 458 19.24 -12.08 20.22
N PHE A 459 18.22 -11.87 19.37
CA PHE A 459 17.68 -12.89 18.48
C PHE A 459 18.74 -13.40 17.49
N PHE A 460 19.42 -12.48 16.78
CA PHE A 460 20.49 -12.87 15.85
C PHE A 460 21.77 -13.34 16.57
N GLY A 461 22.08 -12.78 17.74
CA GLY A 461 23.28 -13.08 18.52
C GLY A 461 23.18 -14.37 19.35
N SER A 462 21.97 -14.82 19.70
CA SER A 462 21.73 -16.04 20.50
C SER A 462 21.91 -17.34 19.71
N GLY A 463 22.25 -17.27 18.42
CA GLY A 463 22.67 -18.41 17.62
C GLY A 463 21.53 -19.24 17.01
N PHE A 464 20.33 -18.66 16.88
CA PHE A 464 19.27 -19.23 16.04
C PHE A 464 19.73 -19.39 14.58
N PHE A 465 20.54 -18.44 14.10
CA PHE A 465 21.41 -18.58 12.93
C PHE A 465 22.86 -18.75 13.41
N GLY A 466 23.40 -19.97 13.40
CA GLY A 466 24.70 -20.29 14.00
C GLY A 466 25.85 -19.34 13.59
N GLY A 467 26.54 -18.78 14.59
CA GLY A 467 27.56 -17.72 14.52
C GLY A 467 28.87 -18.00 13.76
N ASP A 468 28.83 -18.86 12.73
CA ASP A 468 29.92 -19.01 11.74
C ASP A 468 29.57 -18.39 10.37
N MET A 469 28.34 -17.91 10.14
CA MET A 469 28.00 -17.17 8.91
C MET A 469 28.35 -15.68 8.97
N LEU A 470 28.33 -15.04 10.15
CA LEU A 470 28.49 -13.58 10.29
C LEU A 470 29.93 -13.15 10.69
N GLY A 471 30.87 -14.09 10.74
CA GLY A 471 32.30 -13.80 11.01
C GLY A 471 33.05 -13.18 9.81
N GLY A 472 32.42 -13.10 8.65
CA GLY A 472 32.81 -12.23 7.54
C GLY A 472 31.70 -11.20 7.37
N GLY A 473 32.08 -9.93 7.20
CA GLY A 473 31.17 -8.79 7.15
C GLY A 473 29.84 -9.12 6.47
N PHE A 474 28.77 -8.81 7.19
CA PHE A 474 27.41 -8.87 6.70
C PHE A 474 27.37 -8.15 5.34
N VAL A 475 27.00 -8.92 4.31
CA VAL A 475 27.04 -8.62 2.87
C VAL A 475 28.47 -8.47 2.29
N PRO A 476 29.08 -9.53 1.70
CA PRO A 476 30.16 -9.31 0.74
C PRO A 476 29.61 -8.41 -0.39
N PRO A 477 30.40 -7.48 -0.96
CA PRO A 477 29.95 -6.48 -1.97
C PRO A 477 29.59 -7.08 -3.35
N GLY A 478 28.87 -8.20 -3.36
CA GLY A 478 28.26 -8.86 -4.51
C GLY A 478 27.02 -9.69 -4.13
N MET A 479 26.46 -9.51 -2.93
CA MET A 479 25.15 -10.09 -2.55
C MET A 479 23.98 -9.12 -2.76
N ILE A 480 24.23 -7.83 -2.97
CA ILE A 480 23.18 -6.88 -3.40
C ILE A 480 22.77 -7.19 -4.85
N ASP A 481 23.69 -7.72 -5.67
CA ASP A 481 23.39 -8.21 -7.03
C ASP A 481 22.50 -9.49 -7.04
N GLU A 482 22.28 -10.16 -5.89
CA GLU A 482 21.51 -11.42 -5.78
C GLU A 482 20.18 -11.24 -5.00
N PHE A 483 19.95 -10.09 -4.37
CA PHE A 483 18.68 -9.75 -3.72
C PHE A 483 17.67 -9.06 -4.67
N ASP A 484 18.04 -8.95 -5.95
CA ASP A 484 17.47 -8.02 -6.93
C ASP A 484 16.56 -8.72 -7.97
N ASP A 485 16.21 -9.99 -7.74
CA ASP A 485 15.28 -10.77 -8.56
C ASP A 485 14.07 -11.25 -7.71
N GLU A 486 14.30 -12.00 -6.63
CA GLU A 486 13.20 -12.70 -5.94
C GLU A 486 12.32 -11.79 -5.05
N ALA A 487 12.86 -10.70 -4.48
CA ALA A 487 12.10 -9.85 -3.54
C ALA A 487 11.18 -8.83 -4.20
N PHE A 488 11.38 -8.54 -5.49
CA PHE A 488 10.50 -7.67 -6.28
C PHE A 488 9.46 -8.49 -7.06
N ASP A 489 9.80 -9.72 -7.49
CA ASP A 489 8.84 -10.65 -8.11
C ASP A 489 7.73 -11.04 -7.11
N ASP A 490 8.06 -11.31 -5.84
CA ASP A 490 7.06 -11.57 -4.79
C ASP A 490 6.17 -10.34 -4.48
N PHE A 491 6.67 -9.12 -4.71
CA PHE A 491 5.91 -7.88 -4.48
C PHE A 491 4.86 -7.63 -5.58
N ASP A 492 5.10 -8.09 -6.81
CA ASP A 492 4.12 -8.00 -7.90
C ASP A 492 3.01 -9.06 -7.76
N ASP A 493 3.35 -10.26 -7.26
CA ASP A 493 2.41 -11.35 -7.03
C ASP A 493 1.47 -11.12 -5.84
N GLU A 494 1.93 -10.46 -4.77
CA GLU A 494 1.10 -10.20 -3.57
C GLU A 494 0.11 -9.03 -3.77
N PHE A 495 0.36 -8.11 -4.73
CA PHE A 495 -0.50 -6.95 -5.00
C PHE A 495 -1.38 -7.04 -6.27
N GLY A 496 -1.30 -8.13 -7.03
CA GLY A 496 -2.30 -8.45 -8.07
C GLY A 496 -2.33 -7.49 -9.25
N PHE A 497 -1.18 -6.94 -9.66
CA PHE A 497 -1.06 -6.28 -10.95
C PHE A 497 -0.89 -7.36 -12.03
N GLY A 498 -2.03 -7.85 -12.55
CA GLY A 498 -2.01 -8.88 -13.59
C GLY A 498 -1.17 -8.48 -14.80
N GLU A 499 -0.09 -9.21 -15.04
CA GLU A 499 0.73 -9.08 -16.24
C GLU A 499 -0.11 -9.33 -17.50
N ALA A 500 -0.07 -8.36 -18.42
CA ALA A 500 -0.50 -8.60 -19.78
C ALA A 500 0.61 -9.39 -20.49
N GLU A 501 0.28 -10.59 -20.98
CA GLU A 501 1.17 -11.50 -21.73
C GLU A 501 2.18 -10.77 -22.64
N VAL A 502 3.41 -10.61 -22.15
CA VAL A 502 4.59 -10.33 -22.98
C VAL A 502 5.40 -11.62 -22.99
N GLU A 503 5.50 -12.26 -24.16
CA GLU A 503 6.47 -13.33 -24.39
C GLU A 503 7.89 -12.73 -24.24
N THR A 504 8.43 -12.74 -23.03
CA THR A 504 9.86 -12.64 -22.76
C THR A 504 10.34 -13.90 -22.08
N PHE A 505 11.48 -14.36 -22.58
CA PHE A 505 12.11 -15.62 -22.24
C PHE A 505 12.64 -15.54 -20.80
N GLU A 506 11.99 -16.20 -19.85
CA GLU A 506 12.50 -16.37 -18.48
C GLU A 506 13.61 -17.42 -18.43
N GLU A 507 14.70 -17.11 -17.74
CA GLU A 507 15.56 -18.13 -17.13
C GLU A 507 14.89 -18.54 -15.81
N PRO A 508 14.42 -19.79 -15.66
CA PRO A 508 13.85 -20.24 -14.40
C PRO A 508 14.94 -20.33 -13.33
N GLY A 509 14.57 -20.03 -12.09
CA GLY A 509 15.27 -20.52 -10.90
C GLY A 509 15.65 -21.98 -11.12
N ASP A 510 16.88 -22.33 -10.70
CA ASP A 510 17.57 -23.56 -11.12
C ASP A 510 16.62 -24.76 -10.94
N PRO A 511 16.05 -25.33 -12.04
CA PRO A 511 14.87 -26.16 -11.95
C PRO A 511 15.17 -27.34 -11.04
N ILE A 512 14.24 -27.66 -10.13
CA ILE A 512 14.32 -28.87 -9.30
C ILE A 512 14.68 -30.02 -10.24
N GLY A 513 15.94 -30.45 -10.20
CA GLY A 513 16.46 -31.38 -11.20
C GLY A 513 15.58 -32.63 -11.17
N GLY A 514 15.24 -33.23 -12.31
CA GLY A 514 14.12 -34.18 -12.39
C GLY A 514 14.08 -35.36 -11.39
N ASN A 515 15.16 -35.63 -10.65
CA ASN A 515 15.16 -36.58 -9.53
C ASN A 515 14.60 -35.98 -8.22
N ALA A 516 14.77 -34.68 -7.98
CA ALA A 516 14.24 -33.97 -6.81
C ALA A 516 12.75 -33.67 -7.00
N LEU A 517 12.29 -33.32 -8.21
CA LEU A 517 10.86 -33.15 -8.51
C LEU A 517 10.09 -34.44 -8.26
N ASP A 518 10.66 -35.56 -8.72
CA ASP A 518 10.09 -36.89 -8.48
C ASP A 518 10.03 -37.23 -6.99
N ALA A 519 10.95 -36.72 -6.16
CA ALA A 519 10.97 -36.96 -4.72
C ALA A 519 9.91 -36.11 -4.01
N THR A 520 9.84 -34.81 -4.29
CA THR A 520 8.85 -33.88 -3.73
C THR A 520 7.43 -34.30 -4.06
N LEU A 521 7.13 -34.63 -5.33
CA LEU A 521 5.82 -35.13 -5.74
C LEU A 521 5.47 -36.48 -5.10
N THR A 522 6.46 -37.35 -4.88
CA THR A 522 6.22 -38.62 -4.19
C THR A 522 5.84 -38.40 -2.73
N ASP A 523 6.49 -37.44 -2.06
CA ASP A 523 6.21 -37.10 -0.67
C ASP A 523 4.84 -36.43 -0.53
N MET A 524 4.56 -35.40 -1.35
CA MET A 524 3.26 -34.73 -1.45
C MET A 524 2.11 -35.73 -1.59
N VAL A 525 2.15 -36.59 -2.61
CA VAL A 525 1.08 -37.56 -2.88
C VAL A 525 0.95 -38.59 -1.76
N ALA A 526 2.06 -38.95 -1.09
CA ALA A 526 2.01 -39.86 0.06
C ALA A 526 1.31 -39.23 1.26
N VAL A 527 1.52 -37.94 1.51
CA VAL A 527 0.83 -37.16 2.55
C VAL A 527 -0.67 -37.10 2.29
N PHE A 528 -1.09 -36.77 1.05
CA PHE A 528 -2.51 -36.61 0.72
C PHE A 528 -3.30 -37.93 0.75
N THR A 529 -2.70 -39.03 0.30
CA THR A 529 -3.43 -40.29 0.10
C THR A 529 -3.41 -41.23 1.29
N GLY A 530 -2.34 -41.20 2.10
CA GLY A 530 -2.16 -42.09 3.26
C GLY A 530 -2.07 -43.60 2.95
N ASP A 531 -2.24 -44.01 1.69
CA ASP A 531 -2.17 -45.39 1.20
C ASP A 531 -1.13 -45.49 0.07
N PRO A 532 -0.10 -46.35 0.21
CA PRO A 532 1.00 -46.42 -0.76
C PRO A 532 0.57 -46.93 -2.15
N ASP A 533 -0.50 -47.71 -2.26
CA ASP A 533 -1.01 -48.19 -3.55
C ASP A 533 -1.79 -47.07 -4.27
N VAL A 534 -2.53 -46.24 -3.53
CA VAL A 534 -3.21 -45.04 -4.06
C VAL A 534 -2.19 -43.96 -4.43
N ALA A 535 -1.14 -43.78 -3.62
CA ALA A 535 -0.06 -42.84 -3.89
C ALA A 535 0.67 -43.17 -5.20
N ALA A 536 1.05 -44.44 -5.38
CA ALA A 536 1.74 -44.89 -6.59
C ALA A 536 0.88 -44.72 -7.84
N CYS A 537 -0.42 -44.99 -7.74
CA CYS A 537 -1.36 -44.79 -8.84
C CYS A 537 -1.52 -43.29 -9.16
N THR A 538 -1.71 -42.45 -8.15
CA THR A 538 -1.92 -40.99 -8.32
C THR A 538 -0.71 -40.34 -8.97
N LEU A 539 0.51 -40.72 -8.55
CA LEU A 539 1.75 -40.25 -9.18
C LEU A 539 1.88 -40.71 -10.64
N GLU A 540 1.40 -41.90 -10.98
CA GLU A 540 1.33 -42.35 -12.38
C GLU A 540 0.32 -41.56 -13.20
N GLN A 541 -0.84 -41.21 -12.63
CA GLN A 541 -1.84 -40.37 -13.30
C GLN A 541 -1.36 -38.93 -13.49
N LEU A 542 -0.72 -38.33 -12.49
CA LEU A 542 -0.12 -37.00 -12.61
C LEU A 542 0.89 -36.95 -13.76
N ARG A 543 1.79 -37.93 -13.87
CA ARG A 543 2.76 -38.02 -14.98
C ARG A 543 2.12 -38.21 -16.36
N LEU A 544 0.89 -38.69 -16.43
CA LEU A 544 0.16 -38.91 -17.68
C LEU A 544 -0.71 -37.72 -18.08
N GLN A 545 -1.20 -36.94 -17.11
CA GLN A 545 -2.23 -35.93 -17.30
C GLN A 545 -1.72 -34.50 -17.13
N ALA A 546 -0.71 -34.28 -16.28
CA ALA A 546 -0.15 -32.97 -16.00
C ALA A 546 0.89 -32.55 -17.05
N SER A 547 0.95 -31.25 -17.34
CA SER A 547 2.11 -30.64 -17.98
C SER A 547 3.30 -30.65 -17.01
N THR A 548 4.52 -30.43 -17.54
CA THR A 548 5.70 -30.31 -16.66
C THR A 548 5.58 -29.12 -15.71
N GLU A 549 5.03 -28.01 -16.18
CA GLU A 549 4.75 -26.79 -15.42
C GLU A 549 3.80 -27.06 -14.25
N GLN A 550 2.67 -27.73 -14.50
CA GLN A 550 1.72 -28.14 -13.45
C GLN A 550 2.34 -29.08 -12.41
N LEU A 551 3.34 -29.89 -12.80
CA LEU A 551 4.05 -30.75 -11.86
C LEU A 551 5.02 -29.96 -10.97
N PHE A 552 5.67 -28.92 -11.50
CA PHE A 552 6.53 -28.04 -10.72
C PHE A 552 5.70 -27.21 -9.75
N GLU A 553 4.64 -26.57 -10.23
CA GLU A 553 3.73 -25.78 -9.41
C GLU A 553 3.14 -26.59 -8.24
N LEU A 554 2.71 -27.83 -8.48
CA LEU A 554 2.25 -28.71 -7.40
C LEU A 554 3.35 -29.05 -6.39
N ALA A 555 4.59 -29.22 -6.86
CA ALA A 555 5.73 -29.54 -5.99
C ALA A 555 6.14 -28.32 -5.14
N ASP A 556 6.17 -27.14 -5.74
CA ASP A 556 6.52 -25.88 -5.10
C ASP A 556 5.42 -25.49 -4.09
N ALA A 557 4.15 -25.58 -4.46
CA ALA A 557 3.02 -25.34 -3.55
C ALA A 557 3.08 -26.23 -2.30
N TYR A 558 3.52 -27.48 -2.45
CA TYR A 558 3.72 -28.40 -1.32
C TYR A 558 4.96 -28.06 -0.49
N GLU A 559 6.07 -27.65 -1.12
CA GLU A 559 7.32 -27.34 -0.43
C GLU A 559 7.28 -26.01 0.33
N PHE A 560 6.54 -25.02 -0.21
CA PHE A 560 6.45 -23.65 0.30
C PHE A 560 5.09 -23.31 0.94
N GLU A 561 4.20 -24.29 1.08
CA GLU A 561 2.90 -24.18 1.77
C GLU A 561 1.94 -23.10 1.20
N TYR A 562 1.95 -22.87 -0.12
CA TYR A 562 1.00 -21.97 -0.82
C TYR A 562 -0.08 -22.74 -1.60
N GLU A 563 -1.15 -22.06 -2.04
CA GLU A 563 -2.22 -22.66 -2.84
C GLU A 563 -1.83 -22.73 -4.34
N PRO A 564 -1.78 -23.92 -4.98
CA PRO A 564 -1.50 -24.01 -6.41
C PRO A 564 -2.69 -23.49 -7.23
N SER A 565 -2.47 -23.14 -8.50
CA SER A 565 -3.53 -22.71 -9.41
C SER A 565 -4.67 -23.73 -9.52
N LEU A 566 -5.86 -23.24 -9.87
CA LEU A 566 -7.04 -24.08 -10.08
C LEU A 566 -6.81 -25.18 -11.14
N GLU A 567 -5.98 -24.92 -12.16
CA GLU A 567 -5.66 -25.90 -13.19
C GLU A 567 -4.77 -27.03 -12.66
N ALA A 568 -3.76 -26.70 -11.85
CA ALA A 568 -2.91 -27.68 -11.17
C ALA A 568 -3.72 -28.50 -10.14
N GLN A 569 -4.60 -27.85 -9.38
CA GLN A 569 -5.52 -28.51 -8.45
C GLN A 569 -6.45 -29.51 -9.16
N ASP A 570 -7.07 -29.09 -10.27
CA ASP A 570 -7.98 -29.95 -11.05
C ASP A 570 -7.27 -31.21 -11.58
N VAL A 571 -6.00 -31.07 -11.97
CA VAL A 571 -5.18 -32.21 -12.40
C VAL A 571 -4.85 -33.14 -11.24
N LEU A 572 -4.53 -32.60 -10.05
CA LEU A 572 -4.30 -33.39 -8.85
C LEU A 572 -5.57 -34.14 -8.41
N PHE A 573 -6.72 -33.47 -8.34
CA PHE A 573 -8.00 -34.11 -7.99
C PHE A 573 -8.45 -35.11 -9.05
N GLY A 574 -8.20 -34.83 -10.34
CA GLY A 574 -8.41 -35.76 -11.44
C GLY A 574 -7.58 -37.04 -11.27
N ALA A 575 -6.30 -36.91 -10.90
CA ALA A 575 -5.40 -38.02 -10.64
C ALA A 575 -5.84 -38.85 -9.42
N LEU A 576 -6.21 -38.19 -8.32
CA LEU A 576 -6.69 -38.84 -7.09
C LEU A 576 -7.97 -39.65 -7.33
N SER A 577 -8.96 -39.03 -7.98
CA SER A 577 -10.26 -39.66 -8.26
C SER A 577 -10.14 -40.88 -9.19
N ALA A 578 -9.20 -40.84 -10.15
CA ALA A 578 -8.91 -41.96 -11.03
C ALA A 578 -8.32 -43.19 -10.30
N CYS A 579 -7.69 -42.96 -9.15
CA CYS A 579 -7.00 -43.97 -8.35
C CYS A 579 -7.82 -44.46 -7.14
N GLY A 580 -9.07 -44.01 -7.02
CA GLY A 580 -9.98 -44.41 -5.96
C GLY A 580 -9.69 -43.76 -4.61
N GLY A 581 -8.99 -42.61 -4.62
CA GLY A 581 -8.88 -41.66 -3.52
C GLY A 581 -10.12 -40.79 -3.38
#